data_AF-A0A1Q4BAD2-F1
#
_entry.id   AF-A0A1Q4BAD2-F1
#
_cell.length_a   1.000
_cell.length_b   1.000
_cell.length_c   1.000
_cell.angle_alpha   90.00
_cell.angle_beta   90.00
_cell.angle_gamma   90.00
#
_symmetry.space_group_name_H-M   'P 1'
#
loop_
_entity.id
_entity.type
_entity.pdbx_description
1 polymer ?
#
loop_
_entity_poly.entity_id
_entity_poly.type
_entity_poly.pdbx_seq_one_letter_code
_entity_poly.pdbx_strand_id
1 'polypeptide(L)'
;MQIATLTKLSLLTFVFSTALAEAAPAGLCQKYSNDAAYQYHKMMATPSCKRPPSNLWHNDKGLHYSWCLGASIGAVKSQVTLRDHLLAKCDPSYGD
;
A
#
# COMPACT_ATOMS: atom_id res chain seq x y z
N MET A 1 28.69 -57.01 15.31
CA MET A 1 28.81 -55.57 15.57
C MET A 1 27.81 -54.85 14.67
N GLN A 2 26.73 -54.31 15.22
CA GLN A 2 25.96 -53.24 14.59
C GLN A 2 25.04 -52.60 15.64
N ILE A 3 25.17 -51.28 15.75
CA ILE A 3 24.62 -50.44 16.80
C ILE A 3 23.38 -49.78 16.19
N ALA A 4 22.20 -50.09 16.69
CA ALA A 4 20.97 -49.42 16.27
C ALA A 4 20.87 -48.08 17.01
N THR A 5 21.25 -47.00 16.33
CA THR A 5 21.12 -45.64 16.85
C THR A 5 19.68 -45.15 16.67
N LEU A 6 18.93 -45.06 17.78
CA LEU A 6 17.64 -44.38 17.84
C LEU A 6 17.88 -42.87 17.71
N THR A 7 17.65 -42.32 16.51
CA THR A 7 17.71 -40.88 16.27
C THR A 7 16.45 -40.23 16.85
N LYS A 8 16.59 -39.54 17.99
CA LYS A 8 15.53 -38.70 18.58
C LYS A 8 15.14 -37.61 17.59
N LEU A 9 13.92 -37.68 17.08
CA LEU A 9 13.31 -36.63 16.27
C LEU A 9 12.93 -35.46 17.20
N SER A 10 13.82 -34.49 17.36
CA SER A 10 13.52 -33.24 18.07
C SER A 10 12.56 -32.41 17.22
N LEU A 11 11.33 -32.22 17.67
CA LEU A 11 10.40 -31.26 17.07
C LEU A 11 10.90 -29.84 17.36
N LEU A 12 11.58 -29.25 16.38
CA LEU A 12 11.82 -27.81 16.33
C LEU A 12 10.50 -27.11 16.01
N THR A 13 9.82 -26.59 17.04
CA THR A 13 8.67 -25.70 16.87
C THR A 13 9.15 -24.36 16.33
N PHE A 14 9.02 -24.15 15.02
CA PHE A 14 9.25 -22.85 14.39
C PHE A 14 8.12 -21.91 14.82
N VAL A 15 8.42 -20.98 15.73
CA VAL A 15 7.47 -19.95 16.14
C VAL A 15 7.42 -18.91 15.02
N PHE A 16 6.49 -19.08 14.07
CA PHE A 16 6.19 -18.05 13.08
C PHE A 16 5.44 -16.91 13.77
N SER A 17 6.16 -15.84 14.14
CA SER A 17 5.55 -14.59 14.56
C SER A 17 4.76 -13.99 13.39
N THR A 18 3.45 -14.21 13.36
CA THR A 18 2.56 -13.50 12.45
C THR A 18 2.36 -12.10 13.01
N ALA A 19 3.05 -11.10 12.45
CA ALA A 19 2.73 -9.72 12.75
C ALA A 19 1.30 -9.47 12.28
N LEU A 20 0.38 -9.16 13.20
CA LEU A 20 -0.97 -8.76 12.87
C LEU A 20 -0.89 -7.45 12.07
N ALA A 21 -1.34 -7.50 10.83
CA ALA A 21 -1.50 -6.30 10.02
C ALA A 21 -2.68 -5.49 10.59
N GLU A 22 -2.37 -4.42 11.32
CA GLU A 22 -3.35 -3.46 11.79
C GLU A 22 -4.02 -2.78 10.58
N ALA A 23 -5.34 -2.73 10.58
CA ALA A 23 -6.11 -1.93 9.64
C ALA A 23 -5.77 -0.44 9.82
N ALA A 24 -5.82 0.34 8.74
CA ALA A 24 -5.54 1.75 8.83
C ALA A 24 -6.62 2.50 9.67
N PRO A 25 -6.24 3.42 10.58
CA PRO A 25 -7.21 4.17 11.38
C PRO A 25 -8.04 5.12 10.51
N ALA A 26 -9.30 5.36 10.89
CA ALA A 26 -10.24 6.14 10.10
C ALA A 26 -9.73 7.54 9.70
N GLY A 27 -9.01 8.23 10.60
CA GLY A 27 -8.40 9.53 10.30
C GLY A 27 -7.31 9.45 9.22
N LEU A 28 -6.51 8.37 9.21
CA LEU A 28 -5.53 8.12 8.15
C LEU A 28 -6.25 7.90 6.81
N CYS A 29 -7.33 7.12 6.81
CA CYS A 29 -8.09 6.86 5.59
C CYS A 29 -8.80 8.09 5.04
N GLN A 30 -9.28 8.98 5.91
CA GLN A 30 -9.84 10.25 5.48
C GLN A 30 -8.78 11.12 4.80
N LYS A 31 -7.58 11.22 5.37
CA LYS A 31 -6.45 11.91 4.73
C LYS A 31 -6.09 11.26 3.39
N TYR A 32 -5.87 9.94 3.37
CA TYR A 32 -5.51 9.20 2.16
C TYR A 32 -6.50 9.41 1.02
N SER A 33 -7.81 9.34 1.30
CA SER A 33 -8.84 9.51 0.28
C SER A 33 -8.87 10.92 -0.33
N ASN A 34 -8.64 11.96 0.49
CA ASN A 34 -8.53 13.33 0.03
C ASN A 34 -7.27 13.53 -0.83
N ASP A 35 -6.13 13.02 -0.38
CA ASP A 35 -4.86 13.12 -1.09
C ASP A 35 -4.93 12.39 -2.44
N ALA A 36 -5.51 11.20 -2.49
CA ALA A 36 -5.64 10.42 -3.72
C ALA A 36 -6.52 11.12 -4.78
N ALA A 37 -7.64 11.73 -4.37
CA ALA A 37 -8.48 12.52 -5.26
C ALA A 37 -7.76 13.80 -5.75
N TYR A 38 -7.03 14.48 -4.86
CA TYR A 38 -6.21 15.63 -5.25
C TYR A 38 -5.14 15.25 -6.29
N GLN A 39 -4.42 14.15 -6.05
CA GLN A 39 -3.40 13.64 -6.98
C GLN A 39 -4.00 13.19 -8.31
N TYR A 40 -5.21 12.62 -8.31
CA TYR A 40 -5.96 12.35 -9.55
C TYR A 40 -6.21 13.65 -10.34
N HIS A 41 -6.64 14.71 -9.69
CA HIS A 41 -6.84 16.00 -10.36
C HIS A 41 -5.55 16.58 -10.92
N LYS A 42 -4.43 16.50 -10.19
CA LYS A 42 -3.11 16.91 -10.68
C LYS A 42 -2.69 16.09 -11.90
N MET A 43 -2.84 14.76 -11.83
CA MET A 43 -2.58 13.85 -12.95
C MET A 43 -3.41 14.20 -14.19
N MET A 44 -4.68 14.55 -14.03
CA MET A 44 -5.56 14.95 -15.14
C MET A 44 -5.26 16.36 -15.66
N ALA A 45 -4.83 17.28 -14.79
CA ALA A 45 -4.51 18.65 -15.17
C ALA A 45 -3.19 18.75 -15.93
N THR A 46 -2.22 17.88 -15.65
CA THR A 46 -0.91 17.89 -16.30
C THR A 46 -0.89 16.98 -17.53
N PRO A 47 -0.80 17.53 -18.77
CA PRO A 47 -0.92 16.73 -20.00
C PRO A 47 0.05 15.56 -20.12
N SER A 48 1.31 15.72 -19.70
CA SER A 48 2.34 14.67 -19.67
C SER A 48 2.04 13.55 -18.66
N CYS A 49 1.25 13.86 -17.63
CA CYS A 49 0.89 12.93 -16.57
C CYS A 49 -0.39 12.17 -16.81
N LYS A 50 -1.27 12.62 -17.72
CA LYS A 50 -2.59 12.00 -17.93
C LYS A 50 -2.51 10.48 -18.09
N ARG A 51 -3.34 9.78 -17.32
CA ARG A 51 -3.51 8.32 -17.32
C ARG A 51 -5.01 7.99 -17.32
N PRO A 52 -5.39 6.83 -17.89
CA PRO A 52 -6.76 6.35 -17.78
C PRO A 52 -7.14 6.08 -16.31
N PRO A 53 -8.44 6.17 -15.97
CA PRO A 53 -8.92 5.79 -14.65
C PRO A 53 -8.56 4.35 -14.26
N SER A 54 -8.30 4.12 -12.98
CA SER A 54 -7.92 2.82 -12.40
C SER A 54 -8.14 2.86 -10.89
N ASN A 55 -7.96 1.73 -10.19
CA ASN A 55 -7.99 1.70 -8.71
C ASN A 55 -6.96 2.65 -8.06
N LEU A 56 -5.87 2.97 -8.77
CA LEU A 56 -4.89 3.95 -8.31
C LEU A 56 -5.33 5.39 -8.64
N TRP A 57 -6.04 5.57 -9.75
CA TRP A 57 -6.37 6.87 -10.35
C TRP A 57 -7.88 7.02 -10.56
N HIS A 58 -8.58 7.61 -9.60
CA HIS A 58 -9.96 8.07 -9.75
C HIS A 58 -10.27 9.19 -8.74
N ASN A 59 -11.29 9.99 -9.03
CA ASN A 59 -11.74 11.07 -8.15
C ASN A 59 -12.65 10.60 -7.00
N ASP A 60 -13.09 9.34 -7.01
CA ASP A 60 -14.01 8.84 -5.97
C ASP A 60 -13.29 8.67 -4.63
N LYS A 61 -13.50 9.62 -3.71
CA LYS A 61 -12.96 9.57 -2.34
C LYS A 61 -13.55 8.42 -1.53
N GLY A 62 -14.81 8.05 -1.76
CA GLY A 62 -15.48 6.97 -1.05
C GLY A 62 -14.83 5.61 -1.35
N LEU A 63 -14.49 5.36 -2.61
CA LEU A 63 -13.77 4.16 -3.01
C LEU A 63 -12.36 4.11 -2.40
N HIS A 64 -11.62 5.23 -2.40
CA HIS A 64 -10.31 5.31 -1.74
C HIS A 64 -10.41 5.06 -0.23
N TYR A 65 -11.41 5.67 0.42
CA TYR A 65 -11.64 5.52 1.85
C TYR A 65 -11.99 4.07 2.21
N SER A 66 -12.92 3.45 1.47
CA SER A 66 -13.34 2.06 1.67
C SER A 66 -12.19 1.08 1.46
N TRP A 67 -11.35 1.29 0.45
CA TRP A 67 -10.16 0.47 0.26
C TRP A 67 -9.19 0.61 1.44
N CYS A 68 -8.93 1.85 1.89
CA CYS A 68 -8.01 2.11 2.99
C CYS A 68 -8.41 1.43 4.30
N LEU A 69 -9.71 1.39 4.64
CA LEU A 69 -10.20 0.73 5.86
C LEU A 69 -9.85 -0.77 5.91
N GLY A 70 -9.75 -1.44 4.76
CA GLY A 70 -9.34 -2.84 4.67
C GLY A 70 -7.85 -3.04 4.42
N ALA A 71 -7.09 -1.96 4.19
CA ALA A 71 -5.68 -2.03 3.84
C ALA A 71 -4.79 -1.91 5.08
N SER A 72 -3.61 -2.55 5.03
CA SER A 72 -2.57 -2.30 6.03
C SER A 72 -2.00 -0.90 5.86
N ILE A 73 -1.51 -0.31 6.95
CA ILE A 73 -0.81 0.99 6.92
C ILE A 73 0.33 0.99 5.89
N GLY A 74 1.06 -0.13 5.75
CA GLY A 74 2.12 -0.28 4.76
C GLY A 74 1.60 -0.17 3.32
N ALA A 75 0.51 -0.85 2.98
CA ALA A 75 -0.10 -0.77 1.66
C ALA A 75 -0.58 0.65 1.34
N VAL A 76 -1.17 1.34 2.31
CA VAL A 76 -1.60 2.74 2.14
C VAL A 76 -0.40 3.65 1.83
N LYS A 77 0.69 3.51 2.60
CA LYS A 77 1.94 4.25 2.34
C LYS A 77 2.51 3.96 0.96
N SER A 78 2.56 2.70 0.55
CA SER A 78 3.06 2.30 -0.79
C SER A 78 2.24 2.92 -1.92
N GLN A 79 0.91 3.01 -1.77
CA GLN A 79 0.06 3.66 -2.77
C GLN A 79 0.30 5.18 -2.86
N VAL A 80 0.49 5.86 -1.72
CA VAL A 80 0.83 7.29 -1.69
C VAL A 80 2.17 7.51 -2.40
N THR A 81 3.22 6.80 -1.99
CA THR A 81 4.55 6.91 -2.60
C THR A 81 4.54 6.58 -4.09
N LEU A 82 3.76 5.59 -4.53
CA LEU A 82 3.66 5.24 -5.94
C LEU A 82 3.08 6.40 -6.77
N ARG A 83 1.98 7.02 -6.31
CA ARG A 83 1.40 8.16 -7.03
C ARG A 83 2.32 9.37 -7.01
N ASP A 84 2.97 9.66 -5.90
CA ASP A 84 3.94 10.76 -5.80
C ASP A 84 5.08 10.59 -6.80
N HIS A 85 5.66 9.39 -6.86
CA HIS A 85 6.72 9.07 -7.80
C HIS A 85 6.26 9.10 -9.27
N LEU A 86 5.03 8.65 -9.56
CA LEU A 86 4.47 8.72 -10.92
C LEU A 86 4.24 10.17 -11.36
N LEU A 87 3.79 11.05 -10.45
CA LEU A 87 3.58 12.46 -10.72
C LEU A 87 4.91 13.20 -10.87
N ALA A 88 5.87 13.02 -9.96
CA ALA A 88 7.20 13.62 -10.05
C ALA A 88 7.95 13.25 -11.35
N LYS A 89 7.67 12.07 -11.92
CA LYS A 89 8.27 11.63 -13.19
C LYS A 89 7.78 12.40 -14.41
N CYS A 90 6.57 12.94 -14.38
CA CYS A 90 5.95 13.60 -15.54
C CYS A 90 5.67 15.09 -15.30
N ASP A 91 5.77 15.54 -14.06
CA ASP A 91 5.64 16.92 -13.62
C ASP A 91 6.84 17.27 -12.70
N PRO A 92 7.90 17.90 -13.24
CA PRO A 92 9.06 18.31 -12.46
C PRO A 92 8.76 19.30 -11.34
N SER A 93 7.58 19.97 -11.36
CA SER A 93 7.14 20.89 -10.30
C SER A 93 6.31 20.21 -9.21
N TYR A 94 6.10 18.90 -9.31
CA TYR A 94 5.31 18.16 -8.33
C TYR A 94 6.08 18.00 -7.01
N GLY A 95 5.63 18.70 -5.97
CA GLY A 95 6.18 18.62 -4.62
C GLY A 95 6.92 19.87 -4.15
N ASP A 96 7.13 20.84 -5.05
CA ASP A 96 7.58 22.21 -4.75
C ASP A 96 6.45 23.06 -4.13
#